data_AF-A0A2K8Z9F1-F1
#
_entry.id   AF-A0A2K8Z9F1-F1
#
_cell.length_a   1.000
_cell.length_b   1.000
_cell.length_c   1.000
_cell.angle_alpha   90.00
_cell.angle_beta   90.00
_cell.angle_gamma   90.00
#
_symmetry.space_group_name_H-M   'P 1'
#
loop_
_entity.id
_entity.type
_entity.pdbx_description
1 polymer ?
#
loop_
_entity_poly.entity_id
_entity_poly.type
_entity_poly.pdbx_seq_one_letter_code
_entity_poly.pdbx_strand_id
1 'polypeptide(L)'
;MKVNQLLDYFKMNTFHLFFLMALLIGANGCKKTELAPTGSLKINTTSNADASYYLMTEAAAGGSHLTLRDGNISGATSFVIDDLNPGDYVLGLSNNINHSQHAVQVTAGQQREYSF
;
A
#
# COMPACT_ATOMS: atom_id res chain seq x y z
N MET A 1 50.49 33.44 -25.07
CA MET A 1 49.14 32.88 -25.29
C MET A 1 48.94 31.65 -24.39
N LYS A 2 48.68 31.81 -23.09
CA LYS A 2 48.55 30.70 -22.11
C LYS A 2 47.59 30.95 -20.93
N VAL A 3 46.89 32.09 -20.89
CA VAL A 3 46.01 32.43 -19.73
C VAL A 3 44.59 31.89 -19.91
N ASN A 4 44.07 31.79 -21.13
CA ASN A 4 42.69 31.35 -21.39
C ASN A 4 42.46 29.86 -21.11
N GLN A 5 43.46 29.01 -21.34
CA GLN A 5 43.36 27.55 -21.16
C GLN A 5 43.21 27.15 -19.67
N LEU A 6 43.77 27.93 -18.74
CA LEU A 6 43.67 27.66 -17.30
C LEU A 6 42.29 28.04 -16.74
N LEU A 7 41.69 29.11 -17.28
CA LEU A 7 40.37 29.59 -16.88
C LEU A 7 39.25 28.66 -17.35
N ASP A 8 39.39 28.07 -18.53
CA ASP A 8 38.45 27.09 -19.07
C ASP A 8 38.49 25.77 -18.27
N TYR A 9 39.67 25.36 -17.80
CA TYR A 9 39.85 24.18 -16.94
C TYR A 9 39.18 24.35 -15.57
N PHE A 10 39.30 25.54 -14.96
CA PHE A 10 38.65 25.85 -13.68
C PHE A 10 37.11 25.86 -13.79
N LYS A 11 36.57 26.36 -14.91
CA LYS A 11 35.12 26.37 -15.17
C LYS A 11 34.56 24.96 -15.39
N MET A 12 35.25 24.11 -16.16
CA MET A 12 34.85 22.71 -16.36
C MET A 12 34.84 21.92 -15.04
N ASN A 13 35.85 22.12 -14.19
CA ASN A 13 35.97 21.39 -12.93
C ASN A 13 34.88 21.79 -11.92
N THR A 14 34.47 23.06 -11.92
CA THR A 14 33.39 23.55 -11.05
C THR A 14 32.03 23.01 -11.49
N PHE A 15 31.77 22.98 -12.81
CA PHE A 15 30.53 22.42 -13.35
C PHE A 15 30.38 20.92 -13.07
N HIS A 16 31.47 20.16 -13.15
CA HIS A 16 31.49 18.74 -12.76
C HIS A 16 31.24 18.53 -11.27
N LEU A 17 31.81 19.37 -10.40
CA LEU A 17 31.62 19.28 -8.95
C LEU A 17 30.16 19.55 -8.55
N PHE A 18 29.52 20.55 -9.17
CA PHE A 18 28.09 20.83 -8.97
C PHE A 18 27.21 19.69 -9.48
N PHE A 19 27.53 19.09 -10.63
CA PHE A 19 26.79 17.95 -11.16
C PHE A 19 26.91 16.72 -10.24
N LEU A 20 28.10 16.46 -9.69
CA LEU A 20 28.34 15.36 -8.75
C LEU A 20 27.59 15.58 -7.43
N MET A 21 27.57 16.82 -6.89
CA MET A 21 26.78 17.15 -5.69
C MET A 21 25.28 17.01 -5.92
N ALA A 22 24.77 17.45 -7.08
CA ALA A 22 23.35 17.27 -7.42
C ALA A 22 22.96 15.79 -7.51
N LEU A 23 23.85 14.93 -8.00
CA LEU A 23 23.66 13.48 -8.06
C LEU A 23 23.63 12.84 -6.66
N LEU A 24 24.44 13.35 -5.73
CA LEU A 24 24.51 12.88 -4.33
C LEU A 24 23.28 13.30 -3.51
N ILE A 25 22.72 14.49 -3.76
CA ILE A 25 21.52 14.98 -3.06
C ILE A 25 20.24 14.27 -3.56
N GLY A 26 20.19 13.89 -4.85
CA GLY A 26 19.07 13.15 -5.44
C GLY A 26 18.96 11.67 -5.03
N ALA A 27 19.97 11.13 -4.33
CA ALA A 27 20.01 9.71 -3.95
C ALA A 27 19.26 9.37 -2.65
N ASN A 28 18.74 10.38 -1.92
CA ASN A 28 17.80 10.16 -0.81
C ASN A 28 16.39 9.90 -1.37
N GLY A 29 16.27 8.96 -2.29
CA GLY A 29 14.98 8.49 -2.77
C GLY A 29 14.20 7.93 -1.59
N CYS A 30 12.99 8.45 -1.38
CA CYS A 30 12.02 7.91 -0.43
C CYS A 30 11.97 6.38 -0.56
N LYS A 31 12.42 5.67 0.47
CA LYS A 31 12.41 4.20 0.48
C LYS A 31 11.11 3.76 1.13
N LYS A 32 10.28 3.08 0.34
CA LYS A 32 9.09 2.39 0.84
C LYS A 32 9.55 1.10 1.52
N THR A 33 9.67 1.12 2.83
CA THR A 33 9.92 -0.10 3.61
C THR A 33 8.59 -0.79 3.83
N GLU A 34 8.34 -1.86 3.08
CA GLU A 34 7.18 -2.71 3.29
C GLU A 34 7.50 -3.72 4.40
N LEU A 35 6.90 -3.52 5.56
CA LEU A 35 6.84 -4.53 6.59
C LEU A 35 5.93 -5.69 6.15
N ALA A 36 6.30 -6.93 6.48
CA ALA A 36 5.47 -8.09 6.14
C ALA A 36 4.13 -7.99 6.88
N PRO A 37 2.99 -8.05 6.18
CA PRO A 37 1.69 -7.98 6.83
C PRO A 37 1.46 -9.25 7.64
N THR A 38 1.04 -9.11 8.90
CA THR A 38 0.80 -10.26 9.82
C THR A 38 -0.61 -10.29 10.39
N GLY A 39 -1.48 -9.36 9.98
CA GLY A 39 -2.87 -9.30 10.42
C GLY A 39 -3.75 -10.23 9.61
N SER A 40 -4.78 -10.78 10.24
CA SER A 40 -5.78 -11.59 9.55
C SER A 40 -7.17 -11.37 10.11
N LEU A 41 -8.17 -11.56 9.25
CA LEU A 41 -9.58 -11.52 9.61
C LEU A 41 -10.19 -12.90 9.37
N LYS A 42 -10.59 -13.58 10.45
CA LYS A 42 -11.37 -14.82 10.37
C LYS A 42 -12.85 -14.50 10.34
N ILE A 43 -13.54 -14.97 9.31
CA ILE A 43 -14.97 -14.77 9.11
C ILE A 43 -15.65 -16.13 9.25
N ASN A 44 -16.64 -16.21 10.13
CA ASN A 44 -17.50 -17.37 10.28
C ASN A 44 -18.87 -17.06 9.70
N THR A 45 -19.36 -17.92 8.80
CA THR A 45 -20.67 -17.83 8.18
C THR A 45 -21.60 -18.87 8.81
N THR A 46 -22.89 -18.55 8.90
CA THR A 46 -23.92 -19.46 9.43
C THR A 46 -24.55 -20.35 8.37
N SER A 47 -24.15 -20.19 7.10
CA SER A 47 -24.62 -21.00 5.98
C SER A 47 -23.47 -21.43 5.07
N ASN A 48 -23.58 -22.64 4.50
CA ASN A 48 -22.66 -23.20 3.51
C ASN A 48 -23.00 -22.76 2.07
N ALA A 49 -23.71 -21.63 1.93
CA ALA A 49 -24.11 -21.15 0.62
C ALA A 49 -22.93 -20.51 -0.11
N ASP A 50 -22.89 -20.68 -1.43
CA ASP A 50 -21.93 -19.97 -2.26
C ASP A 50 -22.19 -18.45 -2.18
N ALA A 51 -21.15 -17.71 -1.82
CA ALA A 51 -21.19 -16.26 -1.67
C ALA A 51 -19.90 -15.65 -2.22
N SER A 52 -19.94 -14.39 -2.65
CA SER A 52 -18.76 -13.58 -2.89
C SER A 52 -18.54 -12.62 -1.72
N TYR A 53 -17.27 -12.28 -1.49
CA TYR A 53 -16.87 -11.27 -0.54
C TYR A 53 -16.01 -10.21 -1.22
N TYR A 54 -16.05 -9.00 -0.67
CA TYR A 54 -15.09 -7.96 -0.98
C TYR A 54 -14.71 -7.21 0.30
N LEU A 55 -13.46 -6.77 0.38
CA LEU A 55 -12.92 -5.99 1.47
C LEU A 55 -12.42 -4.65 0.91
N MET A 56 -12.88 -3.56 1.50
CA MET A 56 -12.48 -2.20 1.15
C MET A 56 -11.89 -1.53 2.37
N THR A 57 -10.96 -0.57 2.19
CA THR A 57 -10.65 0.36 3.29
C THR A 57 -11.85 1.24 3.55
N GLU A 58 -12.06 1.67 4.79
CA GLU A 58 -12.89 2.84 5.06
C GLU A 58 -12.16 4.07 4.49
N ALA A 59 -12.34 4.35 3.20
CA ALA A 59 -11.83 5.58 2.60
C ALA A 59 -12.67 6.74 3.13
N ALA A 60 -12.10 7.46 4.09
CA ALA A 60 -12.58 8.71 4.65
C ALA A 60 -13.28 9.60 3.59
N ALA A 61 -14.57 9.88 3.80
CA ALA A 61 -15.34 11.02 3.29
C ALA A 61 -15.25 11.40 1.78
N GLY A 62 -14.74 10.54 0.88
CA GLY A 62 -14.28 11.00 -0.46
C GLY A 62 -14.68 10.17 -1.68
N GLY A 63 -15.53 9.15 -1.54
CA GLY A 63 -16.31 8.60 -2.67
C GLY A 63 -15.63 7.62 -3.64
N SER A 64 -14.43 7.11 -3.34
CA SER A 64 -13.88 5.95 -4.08
C SER A 64 -13.48 4.83 -3.13
N HIS A 65 -14.34 3.81 -3.05
CA HIS A 65 -14.03 2.57 -2.35
C HIS A 65 -13.19 1.69 -3.28
N LEU A 66 -11.88 1.65 -3.06
CA LEU A 66 -11.02 0.70 -3.75
C LEU A 66 -11.17 -0.65 -3.05
N THR A 67 -11.69 -1.64 -3.79
CA THR A 67 -11.65 -3.04 -3.35
C THR A 67 -10.19 -3.45 -3.22
N LEU A 68 -9.78 -3.79 -2.00
CA LEU A 68 -8.44 -4.27 -1.70
C LEU A 68 -8.29 -5.75 -1.97
N ARG A 69 -9.37 -6.50 -1.71
CA ARG A 69 -9.42 -7.95 -1.91
C ARG A 69 -10.86 -8.38 -2.12
N ASP A 70 -11.04 -9.39 -2.94
CA ASP A 70 -12.31 -10.04 -3.20
C ASP A 70 -12.09 -11.53 -3.45
N GLY A 71 -13.18 -12.28 -3.38
CA GLY A 71 -13.15 -13.70 -3.70
C GLY A 71 -14.49 -14.38 -3.48
N ASN A 72 -14.49 -15.69 -3.70
CA ASN A 72 -15.67 -16.53 -3.54
C ASN A 72 -15.49 -17.48 -2.35
N ILE A 73 -16.55 -17.61 -1.57
CA ILE A 73 -16.73 -18.55 -0.47
C ILE A 73 -17.63 -19.64 -1.04
N SER A 74 -17.10 -20.85 -1.24
CA SER A 74 -17.89 -21.99 -1.73
C SER A 74 -17.85 -23.12 -0.73
N GLY A 75 -19.02 -23.56 -0.28
CA GLY A 75 -19.19 -24.70 0.64
C GLY A 75 -18.48 -24.57 1.99
N ALA A 76 -18.06 -23.38 2.41
CA ALA A 76 -17.29 -23.16 3.63
C ALA A 76 -18.09 -22.37 4.68
N THR A 77 -18.09 -22.85 5.94
CA THR A 77 -18.63 -22.13 7.11
C THR A 77 -17.65 -21.10 7.67
N SER A 78 -16.39 -21.10 7.24
CA SER A 78 -15.40 -20.14 7.71
C SER A 78 -14.27 -19.97 6.70
N PHE A 79 -13.75 -18.76 6.60
CA PHE A 79 -12.58 -18.44 5.79
C PHE A 79 -11.76 -17.34 6.47
N VAL A 80 -10.51 -17.19 6.03
CA VAL A 80 -9.58 -16.22 6.59
C VAL A 80 -9.12 -15.29 5.47
N ILE A 81 -9.05 -14.00 5.78
CA ILE A 81 -8.42 -12.98 4.96
C ILE A 81 -7.12 -12.59 5.64
N ASP A 82 -6.00 -13.11 5.15
CA ASP A 82 -4.66 -12.85 5.70
C ASP A 82 -4.01 -11.60 5.11
N ASP A 83 -2.83 -11.24 5.61
CA ASP A 83 -2.00 -10.15 5.10
C ASP A 83 -2.71 -8.77 5.15
N LEU A 84 -3.47 -8.53 6.21
CA LEU A 84 -4.13 -7.25 6.46
C LEU A 84 -3.27 -6.35 7.35
N ASN A 85 -3.24 -5.07 7.01
CA ASN A 85 -2.67 -4.04 7.87
C ASN A 85 -3.69 -3.66 8.96
N PRO A 86 -3.26 -3.05 10.08
CA PRO A 86 -4.20 -2.50 11.04
C PRO A 86 -4.95 -1.34 10.41
N GLY A 87 -6.24 -1.25 10.73
CA GLY A 87 -7.11 -0.19 10.24
C GLY A 87 -8.57 -0.60 10.18
N ASP A 88 -9.38 0.34 9.74
CA ASP A 88 -10.81 0.18 9.58
C ASP A 88 -11.15 -0.21 8.13
N TYR A 89 -11.99 -1.22 8.01
CA TYR A 89 -12.36 -1.85 6.75
C TYR A 89 -13.87 -2.02 6.66
N VAL A 90 -14.36 -2.14 5.43
CA VAL A 90 -15.73 -2.57 5.14
C VAL A 90 -15.67 -3.93 4.46
N LEU A 91 -16.26 -4.93 5.11
CA LEU A 91 -16.47 -6.26 4.54
C LEU A 91 -17.86 -6.32 3.91
N GLY A 92 -17.90 -6.51 2.59
CA GLY A 92 -19.12 -6.85 1.87
C GLY A 92 -19.26 -8.36 1.70
N LEU A 93 -20.45 -8.88 1.99
CA LEU A 93 -20.84 -10.25 1.70
C LEU A 93 -22.05 -10.24 0.78
N SER A 94 -21.98 -11.00 -0.29
CA SER A 94 -22.95 -11.01 -1.37
C SER A 94 -23.25 -12.43 -1.80
N ASN A 95 -24.52 -12.78 -1.94
CA ASN A 95 -24.94 -13.98 -2.66
C ASN A 95 -25.97 -13.60 -3.73
N ASN A 96 -26.55 -14.58 -4.42
CA ASN A 96 -27.50 -14.32 -5.52
C ASN A 96 -28.77 -13.55 -5.10
N ILE A 97 -29.06 -13.43 -3.79
CA ILE A 97 -30.32 -12.88 -3.27
C ILE A 97 -30.10 -11.71 -2.31
N ASN A 98 -28.99 -11.72 -1.55
CA ASN A 98 -28.74 -10.83 -0.44
C ASN A 98 -27.36 -10.18 -0.55
N HIS A 99 -27.30 -8.91 -0.19
CA HIS A 99 -26.07 -8.15 -0.05
C HIS A 99 -26.03 -7.52 1.35
N SER A 100 -24.89 -7.60 2.01
CA SER A 100 -24.67 -7.04 3.34
C SER A 100 -23.27 -6.43 3.44
N GLN A 101 -23.13 -5.40 4.26
CA GLN A 101 -21.87 -4.73 4.54
C GLN A 101 -21.68 -4.59 6.04
N HIS A 102 -20.46 -4.81 6.50
CA HIS A 102 -20.07 -4.74 7.90
C HIS A 102 -18.79 -3.94 8.05
N ALA A 103 -18.81 -2.96 8.95
CA ALA A 103 -17.59 -2.30 9.39
C ALA A 103 -16.80 -3.27 10.28
N VAL A 104 -15.51 -3.42 9.99
CA VAL A 104 -14.61 -4.33 10.68
C VAL A 104 -13.31 -3.61 10.97
N GLN A 105 -12.85 -3.69 12.22
CA GLN A 105 -11.56 -3.15 12.62
C GLN A 105 -10.54 -4.27 12.75
N VAL A 106 -9.41 -4.11 12.05
CA VAL A 106 -8.23 -4.97 12.22
C VAL A 106 -7.28 -4.27 13.18
N THR A 107 -7.16 -4.79 14.40
CA THR A 107 -6.35 -4.19 15.48
C THR A 107 -4.92 -4.72 15.53
N ALA A 108 -4.63 -5.80 14.81
CA ALA A 108 -3.32 -6.43 14.73
C ALA A 108 -2.92 -6.65 13.26
N GLY A 109 -1.68 -6.32 12.94
CA GLY A 109 -1.09 -6.23 11.60
C GLY A 109 0.06 -5.22 11.63
N GLN A 110 0.77 -4.97 10.53
CA GLN A 110 1.79 -3.92 10.48
C GLN A 110 1.38 -2.77 9.53
N GLN A 111 1.65 -1.53 9.93
CA GLN A 111 1.37 -0.35 9.10
C GLN A 111 2.57 -0.08 8.17
N ARG A 112 2.33 0.42 6.95
CA ARG A 112 3.42 0.83 6.05
C ARG A 112 4.23 1.96 6.71
N GLU A 113 5.53 1.77 6.83
CA GLU A 113 6.45 2.80 7.31
C GLU A 113 6.92 3.66 6.13
N TYR A 114 6.86 4.98 6.29
CA TYR A 114 7.37 5.95 5.33
C TYR A 114 8.54 6.69 5.96
N SER A 115 9.74 6.52 5.43
CA SER A 115 10.91 7.32 5.79
C SER A 115 11.07 8.43 4.73
N PHE A 116 10.91 9.68 5.17
CA PHE A 116 11.08 10.89 4.36
C PHE A 116 12.48 11.48 4.52
#